data_AF-A0A836RPV1-F1
#
_entry.id   AF-A0A836RPV1-F1
#
_cell.length_a   1.000
_cell.length_b   1.000
_cell.length_c   1.000
_cell.angle_alpha   90.00
_cell.angle_beta   90.00
_cell.angle_gamma   90.00
#
_symmetry.space_group_name_H-M   'P 1'
#
loop_
_entity.id
_entity.type
_entity.pdbx_description
1 polymer ?
#
loop_
_entity_poly.entity_id
_entity_poly.type
_entity_poly.pdbx_seq_one_letter_code
_entity_poly.pdbx_strand_id
1 'polypeptide(L)'
;FKQKNYNEAQKWFRKFISFYNNNDEPTELIADSYLRIGDCFFTQRKFDYALDYYKKVIETEKGNIPYALYQAGICYGLLGKYNEKVITLAKLINDYENVPYIDDALFEQGNAYMQMQEYQMAEMDFKRIISDFPKSKYVPDAYMALGLIYFNKEDYAQSKKYYQAVIDKFKGTKYFNEALQVLKTIYVEEGNVQNYTQLLQQKGLENYINETEEDSLTYLAAEKFYMKNNCSKAIEMFKEYLEKFYNGKYVANANFYIAECLLSLNKTESALEYYKNVSELATSKFTELALLRASKIAYKLEMWEEAYYLYKQLYETAGNTESVKKALLGMAKTAYKLGEYDKAQK
;
A
#
# COMPACT_ATOMS: atom_id res chain seq x y z
N PHE A 1 -0.89 43.40 16.81
CA PHE A 1 -0.47 42.08 16.28
C PHE A 1 -0.10 41.08 17.40
N LYS A 2 0.92 41.36 18.23
CA LYS A 2 1.38 40.43 19.29
C LYS A 2 0.30 39.99 20.30
N GLN A 3 -0.70 40.84 20.56
CA GLN A 3 -1.86 40.53 21.41
C GLN A 3 -2.90 39.60 20.74
N LYS A 4 -2.61 39.04 19.55
CA LYS A 4 -3.51 38.18 18.77
C LYS A 4 -4.85 38.80 18.36
N ASN A 5 -5.04 40.10 18.56
CA ASN A 5 -6.17 40.84 17.98
C ASN A 5 -5.90 41.16 16.50
N TYR A 6 -6.06 40.15 15.63
CA TYR A 6 -5.70 40.23 14.21
C TYR A 6 -6.58 41.17 13.40
N ASN A 7 -7.88 41.26 13.72
CA ASN A 7 -8.80 42.18 13.07
C ASN A 7 -8.38 43.64 13.29
N GLU A 8 -8.06 43.98 14.54
CA GLU A 8 -7.66 45.35 14.86
C GLU A 8 -6.25 45.64 14.36
N ALA A 9 -5.32 44.70 14.51
CA ALA A 9 -3.97 44.84 13.96
C ALA A 9 -3.98 45.13 12.46
N GLN A 10 -4.79 44.39 11.70
CA GLN A 10 -4.95 44.60 10.27
C GLN A 10 -5.43 46.02 9.93
N LYS A 11 -6.42 46.56 10.67
CA LYS A 11 -6.89 47.94 10.44
C LYS A 11 -5.78 48.95 10.64
N TRP A 12 -4.98 48.81 11.70
CA TRP A 12 -3.87 49.72 11.98
C TRP A 12 -2.75 49.65 10.95
N PHE A 13 -2.36 48.46 10.49
CA PHE A 13 -1.37 48.34 9.41
C PHE A 13 -1.87 48.93 8.09
N ARG A 14 -3.15 48.73 7.74
CA ARG A 14 -3.74 49.36 6.55
C ARG A 14 -3.74 50.88 6.65
N LYS A 15 -4.07 51.43 7.83
CA LYS A 15 -4.03 52.88 8.09
C LYS A 15 -2.61 53.43 7.97
N PHE A 16 -1.62 52.71 8.49
CA PHE A 16 -0.21 53.05 8.32
C PHE A 16 0.15 53.12 6.84
N ILE A 17 -0.13 52.07 6.06
CA ILE A 17 0.16 52.06 4.62
C ILE A 17 -0.54 53.23 3.90
N SER A 18 -1.81 53.49 4.18
CA SER A 18 -2.53 54.60 3.53
C SER A 18 -1.96 55.99 3.83
N PHE A 19 -1.29 56.18 4.98
CA PHE A 19 -0.70 57.46 5.34
C PHE A 19 0.69 57.67 4.70
N TYR A 20 1.42 56.58 4.47
CA TYR A 20 2.82 56.61 4.01
C TYR A 20 3.02 56.23 2.54
N ASN A 21 1.98 55.79 1.82
CA ASN A 21 2.07 55.40 0.40
C ASN A 21 1.98 56.61 -0.57
N ASN A 22 2.73 57.68 -0.29
CA ASN A 22 2.78 58.88 -1.12
C ASN A 22 3.89 58.77 -2.17
N ASN A 23 3.60 58.18 -3.34
CA ASN A 23 4.39 58.17 -4.60
C ASN A 23 5.90 57.81 -4.57
N ASP A 24 6.49 57.52 -3.42
CA ASP A 24 7.87 57.07 -3.27
C ASP A 24 7.96 55.53 -3.31
N GLU A 25 9.16 55.01 -3.61
CA GLU A 25 9.45 53.58 -3.53
C GLU A 25 9.00 52.99 -2.18
N PRO A 26 8.46 51.76 -2.13
CA PRO A 26 8.07 51.12 -0.89
C PRO A 26 9.24 51.09 0.10
N THR A 27 8.98 51.33 1.39
CA THR A 27 9.98 51.21 2.46
C THR A 27 9.92 49.80 3.08
N GLU A 28 10.96 49.40 3.82
CA GLU A 28 10.94 48.15 4.59
C GLU A 28 9.76 48.09 5.59
N LEU A 29 9.34 49.24 6.13
CA LEU A 29 8.17 49.32 7.02
C LEU A 29 6.85 49.07 6.29
N ILE A 30 6.74 49.50 5.02
CA ILE A 30 5.59 49.20 4.17
C ILE A 30 5.58 47.70 3.85
N ALA A 31 6.74 47.11 3.50
CA ALA A 31 6.86 45.68 3.27
C ALA A 31 6.51 44.85 4.52
N ASP A 32 7.02 45.21 5.71
CA ASP A 32 6.64 44.54 6.97
C ASP A 32 5.14 44.71 7.25
N SER A 33 4.57 45.89 6.99
CA SER A 33 3.12 46.11 7.17
C SER A 33 2.28 45.23 6.25
N TYR A 34 2.66 45.08 4.97
CA TYR A 34 2.01 44.12 4.07
C TYR A 34 2.13 42.69 4.60
N LEU A 35 3.32 42.30 5.07
CA LEU A 35 3.57 40.98 5.62
C LEU A 35 2.67 40.68 6.83
N ARG A 36 2.57 41.61 7.79
CA ARG A 36 1.72 41.46 8.98
C ARG A 36 0.24 41.41 8.63
N ILE A 37 -0.21 42.12 7.60
CA ILE A 37 -1.59 42.01 7.12
C ILE A 37 -1.84 40.64 6.49
N GLY A 38 -0.88 40.13 5.71
CA GLY A 38 -0.88 38.76 5.20
C GLY A 38 -1.02 37.73 6.32
N ASP A 39 -0.18 37.82 7.35
CA ASP A 39 -0.23 36.95 8.54
C ASP A 39 -1.59 37.02 9.25
N CYS A 40 -2.18 38.22 9.36
CA CYS A 40 -3.52 38.41 9.96
C CYS A 40 -4.58 37.66 9.15
N PHE A 41 -4.56 37.79 7.81
CA PHE A 41 -5.52 37.09 6.95
C PHE A 41 -5.31 35.58 6.94
N PHE A 42 -4.05 35.14 6.95
CA PHE A 42 -3.70 33.73 7.02
C PHE A 42 -4.28 33.09 8.29
N THR A 43 -4.09 33.75 9.43
CA THR A 43 -4.63 33.29 10.72
C THR A 43 -6.17 33.24 10.74
N GLN A 44 -6.82 34.10 9.95
CA GLN A 44 -8.27 34.09 9.75
C GLN A 44 -8.76 33.07 8.72
N ARG A 45 -7.86 32.25 8.16
CA ARG A 45 -8.12 31.29 7.07
C ARG A 45 -8.64 31.94 5.78
N LYS A 46 -8.34 33.22 5.59
CA LYS A 46 -8.68 34.01 4.40
C LYS A 46 -7.51 33.98 3.43
N PHE A 47 -7.26 32.82 2.84
CA PHE A 47 -6.01 32.53 2.11
C PHE A 47 -5.83 33.35 0.83
N ASP A 48 -6.91 33.63 0.07
CA ASP A 48 -6.82 34.51 -1.11
C ASP A 48 -6.35 35.92 -0.71
N TYR A 49 -6.95 36.50 0.33
CA TYR A 49 -6.54 37.80 0.84
C TYR A 49 -5.13 37.78 1.44
N ALA A 50 -4.74 36.70 2.13
CA ALA A 50 -3.37 36.57 2.64
C ALA A 50 -2.36 36.57 1.48
N LEU A 51 -2.65 35.80 0.43
CA LEU A 51 -1.83 35.69 -0.77
C LEU A 51 -1.64 37.04 -1.47
N ASP A 52 -2.70 37.84 -1.62
CA ASP A 52 -2.60 39.18 -2.22
C ASP A 52 -1.60 40.07 -1.48
N TYR A 53 -1.55 39.98 -0.15
CA TYR A 53 -0.63 40.78 0.66
C TYR A 53 0.79 40.22 0.65
N TYR A 54 0.98 38.91 0.64
CA TYR A 54 2.32 38.32 0.47
C TYR A 54 2.91 38.64 -0.91
N LYS A 55 2.10 38.66 -1.98
CA LYS A 55 2.53 39.12 -3.32
C LYS A 55 3.04 40.54 -3.30
N LYS A 56 2.35 41.45 -2.61
CA LYS A 56 2.81 42.83 -2.45
C LYS A 56 4.16 42.93 -1.75
N VAL A 57 4.45 42.08 -0.75
CA VAL A 57 5.78 42.03 -0.14
C VAL A 57 6.84 41.62 -1.16
N ILE A 58 6.56 40.58 -1.95
CA ILE A 58 7.47 40.10 -3.00
C ILE A 58 7.74 41.19 -4.06
N GLU A 59 6.70 41.91 -4.47
CA GLU A 59 6.79 43.02 -5.44
C GLU A 59 7.58 44.23 -4.91
N THR A 60 7.68 44.40 -3.58
CA THR A 60 8.42 45.54 -3.01
C THR A 60 9.93 45.37 -3.08
N GLU A 61 10.44 44.16 -3.33
CA GLU A 61 11.86 43.79 -3.28
C GLU A 61 12.57 44.21 -1.97
N LYS A 62 11.81 44.46 -0.90
CA LYS A 62 12.29 44.91 0.40
C LYS A 62 11.66 44.10 1.53
N GLY A 63 12.33 44.09 2.68
CA GLY A 63 11.88 43.34 3.86
C GLY A 63 12.10 41.82 3.73
N ASN A 64 11.29 41.03 4.44
CA ASN A 64 11.48 39.57 4.53
C ASN A 64 10.77 38.82 3.39
N ILE A 65 11.33 38.96 2.18
CA ILE A 65 10.81 38.29 0.97
C ILE A 65 10.83 36.76 1.09
N PRO A 66 11.87 36.11 1.64
CA PRO A 66 11.86 34.65 1.80
C PRO A 66 10.65 34.14 2.57
N TYR A 67 10.26 34.85 3.64
CA TYR A 67 9.11 34.45 4.45
C TYR A 67 7.80 34.68 3.71
N ALA A 68 7.68 35.78 2.96
CA ALA A 68 6.52 36.03 2.12
C ALA A 68 6.37 34.98 0.99
N LEU A 69 7.46 34.57 0.35
CA LEU A 69 7.46 33.50 -0.66
C LEU A 69 7.01 32.18 -0.06
N TYR A 70 7.57 31.79 1.09
CA TYR A 70 7.16 30.58 1.78
C TYR A 70 5.65 30.61 2.09
N GLN A 71 5.18 31.67 2.75
CA GLN A 71 3.77 31.78 3.13
C GLN A 71 2.82 31.89 1.93
N ALA A 72 3.23 32.54 0.84
CA ALA A 72 2.48 32.54 -0.41
C ALA A 72 2.38 31.13 -1.00
N GLY A 73 3.46 30.35 -0.97
CA GLY A 73 3.46 28.93 -1.36
C GLY A 73 2.49 28.09 -0.51
N ILE A 74 2.46 28.31 0.80
CA ILE A 74 1.48 27.65 1.69
C ILE A 74 0.05 28.05 1.32
N CYS A 75 -0.24 29.34 1.10
CA CYS A 75 -1.55 29.80 0.65
C CYS A 75 -1.97 29.13 -0.66
N TYR A 76 -1.08 29.06 -1.65
CA TYR A 76 -1.37 28.38 -2.92
C TYR A 76 -1.74 26.91 -2.72
N GLY A 77 -1.02 26.19 -1.84
CA GLY A 77 -1.35 24.81 -1.49
C GLY A 77 -2.74 24.67 -0.85
N LEU A 78 -3.07 25.53 0.11
CA LEU A 78 -4.38 25.55 0.77
C LEU A 78 -5.52 25.91 -0.17
N LEU A 79 -5.23 26.58 -1.29
CA LEU A 79 -6.17 26.91 -2.36
C LEU A 79 -6.20 25.86 -3.48
N GLY A 80 -5.43 24.77 -3.37
CA GLY A 80 -5.33 23.71 -4.39
C GLY A 80 -4.56 24.11 -5.66
N LYS A 81 -3.84 25.25 -5.62
CA LYS A 81 -3.08 25.83 -6.73
C LYS A 81 -1.64 25.30 -6.71
N TYR A 82 -1.47 24.02 -7.00
CA TYR A 82 -0.19 23.33 -6.83
C TYR A 82 0.91 23.81 -7.80
N ASN A 83 0.55 24.18 -9.05
CA ASN A 83 1.50 24.75 -10.02
C ASN A 83 2.10 26.07 -9.50
N GLU A 84 1.27 26.98 -9.00
CA GLU A 84 1.71 28.25 -8.45
C GLU A 84 2.49 28.06 -7.16
N LYS A 85 2.13 27.07 -6.34
CA LYS A 85 2.90 26.69 -5.16
C LYS A 85 4.32 26.28 -5.54
N VAL A 86 4.50 25.36 -6.48
CA VAL A 86 5.84 24.88 -6.85
C VAL A 86 6.67 25.99 -7.50
N ILE A 87 6.09 26.86 -8.33
CA ILE A 87 6.79 28.03 -8.90
C ILE A 87 7.24 28.99 -7.80
N THR A 88 6.37 29.27 -6.82
CA THR A 88 6.66 30.22 -5.75
C THR A 88 7.72 29.69 -4.77
N LEU A 89 7.64 28.41 -4.41
CA LEU A 89 8.64 27.77 -3.55
C LEU A 89 9.97 27.57 -4.26
N ALA A 90 9.98 27.32 -5.58
CA ALA A 90 11.22 27.26 -6.36
C ALA A 90 12.00 28.58 -6.30
N LYS A 91 11.32 29.73 -6.39
CA LYS A 91 11.95 31.05 -6.22
C LYS A 91 12.62 31.19 -4.85
N LEU A 92 11.93 30.77 -3.78
CA LEU A 92 12.52 30.77 -2.44
C LEU A 92 13.78 29.90 -2.38
N ILE A 93 13.72 28.68 -2.92
CA ILE A 93 14.79 27.69 -2.84
C ILE A 93 16.01 28.07 -3.68
N ASN A 94 15.80 28.70 -4.83
CA ASN A 94 16.87 28.99 -5.80
C ASN A 94 17.49 30.37 -5.61
N ASP A 95 16.70 31.36 -5.19
CA ASP A 95 17.14 32.76 -5.18
C ASP A 95 17.68 33.20 -3.80
N TYR A 96 17.44 32.40 -2.74
CA TYR A 96 17.81 32.76 -1.36
C TYR A 96 18.59 31.65 -0.66
N GLU A 97 19.87 31.92 -0.40
CA GLU A 97 20.75 31.04 0.36
C GLU A 97 20.60 31.23 1.88
N ASN A 98 20.92 30.21 2.67
CA ASN A 98 20.97 30.26 4.15
C ASN A 98 19.64 30.63 4.85
N VAL A 99 18.50 30.37 4.23
CA VAL A 99 17.19 30.56 4.87
C VAL A 99 16.90 29.39 5.83
N PRO A 100 16.49 29.62 7.09
CA PRO A 100 16.34 28.54 8.09
C PRO A 100 15.27 27.48 7.80
N TYR A 101 14.43 27.68 6.78
CA TYR A 101 13.27 26.83 6.44
C TYR A 101 13.27 26.41 4.97
N ILE A 102 14.45 26.31 4.34
CA ILE A 102 14.57 25.73 2.99
C ILE A 102 14.11 24.27 2.97
N ASP A 103 14.35 23.52 4.05
CA ASP A 103 13.85 22.16 4.21
C ASP A 103 12.31 22.12 4.31
N ASP A 104 11.67 23.06 5.03
CA ASP A 104 10.21 23.21 4.99
C ASP A 104 9.71 23.52 3.57
N ALA A 105 10.39 24.38 2.82
CA ALA A 105 10.02 24.72 1.45
C ALA A 105 10.16 23.52 0.49
N LEU A 106 11.28 22.79 0.57
CA LEU A 106 11.52 21.57 -0.21
C LEU A 106 10.46 20.50 0.09
N PHE A 107 10.13 20.30 1.37
CA PHE A 107 9.11 19.33 1.76
C PHE A 107 7.74 19.68 1.18
N GLU A 108 7.35 20.95 1.29
CA GLU A 108 6.07 21.44 0.77
C GLU A 108 6.00 21.42 -0.76
N GLN A 109 7.12 21.67 -1.44
CA GLN A 109 7.24 21.59 -2.89
C GLN A 109 7.16 20.13 -3.36
N GLY A 110 7.93 19.23 -2.75
CA GLY A 110 7.88 17.79 -3.03
C GLY A 110 6.48 17.21 -2.84
N ASN A 111 5.79 17.59 -1.76
CA ASN A 111 4.38 17.20 -1.54
C ASN A 111 3.44 17.75 -2.61
N ALA A 112 3.66 18.97 -3.11
CA ALA A 112 2.85 19.53 -4.20
C ALA A 112 3.09 18.74 -5.51
N TYR A 113 4.34 18.38 -5.82
CA TYR A 113 4.65 17.51 -6.94
C TYR A 113 4.01 16.13 -6.81
N MET A 114 3.95 15.55 -5.60
CA MET A 114 3.22 14.30 -5.35
C MET A 114 1.73 14.41 -5.67
N GLN A 115 1.07 15.51 -5.30
CA GLN A 115 -0.34 15.76 -5.63
C GLN A 115 -0.57 15.91 -7.14
N MET A 116 0.42 16.43 -7.85
CA MET A 116 0.42 16.55 -9.31
C MET A 116 0.86 15.27 -10.03
N GLN A 117 1.24 14.21 -9.30
CA GLN A 117 1.84 12.97 -9.82
C GLN A 117 3.17 13.18 -10.57
N GLU A 118 3.84 14.32 -10.33
CA GLU A 118 5.16 14.65 -10.89
C GLU A 118 6.27 14.00 -10.04
N TYR A 119 6.28 12.67 -10.02
CA TYR A 119 7.10 11.88 -9.11
C TYR A 119 8.60 12.11 -9.27
N GLN A 120 9.09 12.48 -10.47
CA GLN A 120 10.51 12.75 -10.70
C GLN A 120 10.96 14.02 -9.97
N MET A 121 10.14 15.08 -10.01
CA MET A 121 10.44 16.34 -9.32
C MET A 121 10.31 16.17 -7.81
N ALA A 122 9.27 15.49 -7.34
CA ALA A 122 9.11 15.17 -5.92
C ALA A 122 10.32 14.37 -5.37
N GLU A 123 10.80 13.39 -6.13
CA GLU A 123 11.96 12.59 -5.78
C GLU A 123 13.23 13.45 -5.61
N MET A 124 13.44 14.44 -6.47
CA MET A 124 14.57 15.37 -6.35
C MET A 124 14.51 16.18 -5.05
N ASP A 125 13.34 16.73 -4.70
CA ASP A 125 13.17 17.53 -3.48
C ASP A 125 13.37 16.69 -2.21
N PHE A 126 12.77 15.51 -2.14
CA PHE A 126 12.92 14.62 -0.98
C PHE A 126 14.36 14.10 -0.83
N LYS A 127 15.06 13.83 -1.94
CA LYS A 127 16.49 13.49 -1.89
C LYS A 127 17.34 14.63 -1.34
N ARG A 128 17.07 15.88 -1.75
CA ARG A 128 17.74 17.07 -1.21
C ARG A 128 17.52 17.24 0.28
N ILE A 129 16.31 16.98 0.80
CA ILE A 129 16.06 17.00 2.25
C ILE A 129 16.98 16.01 2.98
N ILE A 130 17.14 14.79 2.45
CA ILE A 130 18.00 13.77 3.07
C ILE A 130 19.49 14.13 2.97
N SER A 131 19.95 14.67 1.84
CA SER A 131 21.38 14.96 1.61
C SER A 131 21.82 16.28 2.24
N ASP A 132 21.05 17.34 2.04
CA ASP A 132 21.45 18.71 2.34
C ASP A 132 21.00 19.10 3.76
N PHE A 133 19.92 18.49 4.25
CA PHE A 133 19.32 18.76 5.56
C PHE A 133 19.16 17.51 6.44
N PRO A 134 20.23 16.74 6.73
CA PRO A 134 20.15 15.45 7.43
C PRO A 134 19.64 15.54 8.89
N LYS A 135 19.52 16.74 9.45
CA LYS A 135 18.94 17.00 10.79
C LYS A 135 17.51 17.56 10.73
N SER A 136 16.95 17.71 9.53
CA SER A 136 15.59 18.21 9.36
C SER A 136 14.57 17.26 10.00
N LYS A 137 13.50 17.83 10.55
CA LYS A 137 12.35 17.05 11.04
C LYS A 137 11.65 16.26 9.92
N TYR A 138 11.86 16.64 8.66
CA TYR A 138 11.26 16.01 7.48
C TYR A 138 12.05 14.83 6.92
N VAL A 139 13.23 14.51 7.45
CA VAL A 139 14.02 13.38 6.94
C VAL A 139 13.23 12.06 6.97
N PRO A 140 12.51 11.69 8.05
CA PRO A 140 11.68 10.48 8.05
C PRO A 140 10.58 10.53 6.97
N ASP A 141 9.88 11.65 6.84
CA ASP A 141 8.82 11.82 5.84
C ASP A 141 9.38 11.75 4.41
N ALA A 142 10.57 12.30 4.16
CA ALA A 142 11.24 12.22 2.86
C ALA A 142 11.61 10.77 2.49
N TYR A 143 12.11 9.97 3.44
CA TYR A 143 12.35 8.54 3.21
C TYR A 143 11.04 7.79 2.89
N MET A 144 9.97 8.06 3.64
CA MET A 144 8.65 7.46 3.39
C MET A 144 8.10 7.83 2.02
N ALA A 145 8.19 9.11 1.64
CA ALA A 145 7.73 9.61 0.36
C ALA A 145 8.52 8.99 -0.80
N LEU A 146 9.84 8.86 -0.68
CA LEU A 146 10.66 8.16 -1.67
C LEU A 146 10.27 6.68 -1.78
N GLY A 147 10.08 5.99 -0.66
CA GLY A 147 9.58 4.61 -0.66
C GLY A 147 8.24 4.47 -1.41
N LEU A 148 7.32 5.41 -1.20
CA LEU A 148 6.02 5.46 -1.88
C LEU A 148 6.13 5.79 -3.37
N ILE A 149 7.01 6.72 -3.75
CA ILE A 149 7.29 7.06 -5.15
C ILE A 149 7.73 5.80 -5.92
N TYR A 150 8.69 5.05 -5.39
CA TYR A 150 9.17 3.83 -6.05
C TYR A 150 8.15 2.69 -5.99
N PHE A 151 7.34 2.62 -4.93
CA PHE A 151 6.22 1.68 -4.87
C PHE A 151 5.22 1.92 -6.02
N ASN A 152 4.82 3.17 -6.22
CA ASN A 152 3.88 3.55 -7.29
C ASN A 152 4.46 3.37 -8.69
N LYS A 153 5.79 3.40 -8.83
CA LYS A 153 6.51 3.08 -10.09
C LYS A 153 6.70 1.57 -10.30
N GLU A 154 6.21 0.73 -9.39
CA GLU A 154 6.44 -0.73 -9.34
C GLU A 154 7.93 -1.12 -9.21
N ASP A 155 8.81 -0.18 -8.87
CA ASP A 155 10.22 -0.44 -8.55
C ASP A 155 10.32 -0.86 -7.08
N TYR A 156 9.88 -2.08 -6.80
CA TYR A 156 9.89 -2.64 -5.46
C TYR A 156 11.30 -2.77 -4.88
N ALA A 157 12.33 -2.88 -5.71
CA ALA A 157 13.71 -2.94 -5.26
C ALA A 157 14.14 -1.62 -4.60
N GLN A 158 13.92 -0.48 -5.26
CA GLN A 158 14.20 0.83 -4.67
C GLN A 158 13.23 1.15 -3.53
N SER A 159 11.95 0.80 -3.66
CA SER A 159 10.96 1.00 -2.61
C SER A 159 11.37 0.33 -1.30
N LYS A 160 11.75 -0.96 -1.36
CA LYS A 160 12.30 -1.70 -0.21
C LYS A 160 13.53 -1.03 0.38
N LYS A 161 14.44 -0.52 -0.44
CA LYS A 161 15.66 0.18 0.03
C LYS A 161 15.32 1.40 0.90
N TYR A 162 14.37 2.24 0.48
CA TYR A 162 13.98 3.42 1.28
C TYR A 162 13.24 3.03 2.55
N TYR A 163 12.29 2.09 2.50
CA TYR A 163 11.59 1.64 3.71
C TYR A 163 12.52 0.87 4.67
N GLN A 164 13.49 0.12 4.17
CA GLN A 164 14.54 -0.48 5.00
C GLN A 164 15.41 0.58 5.69
N ALA A 165 15.72 1.68 5.01
CA ALA A 165 16.40 2.80 5.65
C ALA A 165 15.54 3.42 6.78
N VAL A 166 14.21 3.45 6.63
CA VAL A 166 13.30 3.92 7.70
C VAL A 166 13.36 3.01 8.92
N ILE A 167 13.25 1.69 8.74
CA ILE A 167 13.29 0.75 9.87
C ILE A 167 14.65 0.73 10.57
N ASP A 168 15.72 1.07 9.85
CA ASP A 168 17.07 1.15 10.41
C ASP A 168 17.31 2.45 11.21
N LYS A 169 16.86 3.59 10.67
CA LYS A 169 17.16 4.92 11.21
C LYS A 169 16.16 5.42 12.24
N PHE A 170 14.89 5.02 12.17
CA PHE A 170 13.81 5.64 12.94
C PHE A 170 13.10 4.66 13.89
N LYS A 171 13.85 3.71 14.46
CA LYS A 171 13.35 2.70 15.42
C LYS A 171 12.55 3.35 16.56
N GLY A 172 11.41 2.74 16.90
CA GLY A 172 10.53 3.21 17.98
C GLY A 172 9.63 4.41 17.62
N THR A 173 9.66 4.90 16.37
CA THR A 173 8.77 5.96 15.89
C THR A 173 7.56 5.40 15.13
N LYS A 174 6.55 6.24 14.83
CA LYS A 174 5.44 5.84 13.95
C LYS A 174 5.91 5.40 12.56
N TYR A 175 6.95 6.06 12.01
CA TYR A 175 7.49 5.79 10.68
C TYR A 175 8.06 4.38 10.56
N PHE A 176 8.67 3.88 11.64
CA PHE A 176 9.17 2.51 11.70
C PHE A 176 8.04 1.49 11.51
N ASN A 177 6.92 1.65 12.22
CA ASN A 177 5.79 0.74 12.10
C ASN A 177 5.12 0.84 10.72
N GLU A 178 4.96 2.07 10.21
CA GLU A 178 4.42 2.30 8.87
C GLU A 178 5.29 1.64 7.79
N ALA A 179 6.62 1.83 7.85
CA ALA A 179 7.55 1.20 6.90
C ALA A 179 7.54 -0.33 6.98
N LEU A 180 7.41 -0.92 8.18
CA LEU A 180 7.26 -2.37 8.32
C LEU A 180 6.00 -2.90 7.64
N GLN A 181 4.88 -2.18 7.75
CA GLN A 181 3.64 -2.58 7.06
C GLN A 181 3.77 -2.46 5.55
N VAL A 182 4.40 -1.39 5.05
CA VAL A 182 4.61 -1.27 3.60
C VAL A 182 5.58 -2.33 3.06
N LEU A 183 6.68 -2.61 3.77
CA LEU A 183 7.58 -3.71 3.42
C LEU A 183 6.84 -5.05 3.36
N LYS A 184 6.04 -5.36 4.38
CA LYS A 184 5.19 -6.56 4.41
C LYS A 184 4.32 -6.65 3.16
N THR A 185 3.61 -5.57 2.83
CA THR A 185 2.79 -5.49 1.61
C THR A 185 3.63 -5.76 0.37
N ILE A 186 4.79 -5.12 0.21
CA ILE A 186 5.67 -5.33 -0.96
C ILE A 186 6.08 -6.81 -1.09
N TYR A 187 6.52 -7.43 0.01
CA TYR A 187 6.93 -8.84 -0.04
C TYR A 187 5.76 -9.78 -0.35
N VAL A 188 4.55 -9.49 0.14
CA VAL A 188 3.32 -10.23 -0.24
C VAL A 188 2.98 -10.02 -1.71
N GLU A 189 3.13 -8.78 -2.21
CA GLU A 189 2.88 -8.42 -3.61
C GLU A 189 3.79 -9.20 -4.57
N GLU A 190 5.06 -9.37 -4.19
CA GLU A 190 6.08 -10.15 -4.91
C GLU A 190 5.97 -11.67 -4.70
N GLY A 191 5.13 -12.13 -3.77
CA GLY A 191 5.01 -13.55 -3.43
C GLY A 191 6.16 -14.10 -2.59
N ASN A 192 6.86 -13.25 -1.84
CA ASN A 192 8.09 -13.59 -1.15
C ASN A 192 8.03 -13.28 0.36
N VAL A 193 7.05 -13.87 1.03
CA VAL A 193 6.84 -13.72 2.48
C VAL A 193 8.02 -14.26 3.29
N GLN A 194 8.71 -15.30 2.79
CA GLN A 194 9.92 -15.85 3.41
C GLN A 194 11.05 -14.82 3.50
N ASN A 195 11.28 -14.03 2.46
CA ASN A 195 12.30 -12.98 2.52
C ASN A 195 11.91 -11.84 3.49
N TYR A 196 10.61 -11.58 3.68
CA TYR A 196 10.18 -10.66 4.72
C TYR A 196 10.51 -11.18 6.12
N THR A 197 10.24 -12.45 6.39
CA THR A 197 10.53 -13.03 7.72
C THR A 197 12.01 -13.20 7.97
N GLN A 198 12.81 -13.49 6.93
CA GLN A 198 14.27 -13.44 7.01
C GLN A 198 14.78 -12.01 7.29
N LEU A 199 14.20 -10.99 6.65
CA LEU A 199 14.55 -9.59 6.92
C LEU A 199 14.26 -9.24 8.40
N LEU A 200 13.10 -9.63 8.91
CA LEU A 200 12.75 -9.39 10.32
C LEU A 200 13.74 -10.10 11.25
N GLN A 201 14.07 -11.36 10.99
CA GLN A 201 15.06 -12.10 11.76
C GLN A 201 16.45 -11.44 11.74
N GLN A 202 16.93 -11.04 10.57
CA GLN A 202 18.23 -10.37 10.44
C GLN A 202 18.28 -9.04 11.23
N LYS A 203 17.13 -8.36 11.39
CA LYS A 203 17.02 -7.08 12.09
C LYS A 203 16.68 -7.22 13.58
N GLY A 204 16.47 -8.44 14.09
CA GLY A 204 16.00 -8.69 15.46
C GLY A 204 14.57 -8.18 15.69
N LEU A 205 13.72 -8.30 14.66
CA LEU A 205 12.34 -7.82 14.61
C LEU A 205 11.34 -8.97 14.47
N GLU A 206 11.69 -10.18 14.91
CA GLU A 206 10.87 -11.38 14.80
C GLU A 206 9.49 -11.19 15.45
N ASN A 207 9.41 -10.41 16.53
CA ASN A 207 8.16 -10.12 17.24
C ASN A 207 7.15 -9.29 16.43
N TYR A 208 7.52 -8.77 15.26
CA TYR A 208 6.65 -7.98 14.38
C TYR A 208 5.84 -8.83 13.38
N ILE A 209 6.05 -10.14 13.40
CA ILE A 209 5.19 -11.12 12.74
C ILE A 209 5.02 -12.33 13.65
N ASN A 210 3.81 -12.82 13.81
CA ASN A 210 3.58 -14.08 14.51
C ASN A 210 3.27 -15.20 13.50
N GLU A 211 3.37 -16.45 13.96
CA GLU A 211 3.17 -17.63 13.12
C GLU A 211 1.80 -17.65 12.42
N THR A 212 0.73 -17.20 13.09
CA THR A 212 -0.62 -17.13 12.52
C THR A 212 -0.73 -16.10 11.39
N GLU A 213 -0.06 -14.97 11.55
CA GLU A 213 0.03 -13.95 10.52
C GLU A 213 0.89 -14.46 9.35
N GLU A 214 2.02 -15.10 9.61
CA GLU A 214 2.87 -15.68 8.58
C GLU A 214 2.15 -16.77 7.76
N ASP A 215 1.40 -17.67 8.41
CA ASP A 215 0.51 -18.66 7.79
C ASP A 215 -0.44 -17.95 6.80
N SER A 216 -1.17 -16.95 7.30
CA SER A 216 -2.15 -16.21 6.49
C SER A 216 -1.52 -15.48 5.32
N LEU A 217 -0.40 -14.77 5.52
CA LEU A 217 0.28 -14.02 4.47
C LEU A 217 0.87 -14.92 3.40
N THR A 218 1.47 -16.06 3.80
CA THR A 218 2.07 -17.02 2.88
C THR A 218 0.99 -17.63 1.96
N TYR A 219 -0.17 -17.98 2.52
CA TYR A 219 -1.31 -18.42 1.73
C TYR A 219 -1.86 -17.33 0.80
N LEU A 220 -2.11 -16.12 1.31
CA LEU A 220 -2.68 -15.02 0.52
C LEU A 220 -1.77 -14.63 -0.65
N ALA A 221 -0.45 -14.66 -0.44
CA ALA A 221 0.54 -14.45 -1.48
C ALA A 221 0.36 -15.47 -2.63
N ALA A 222 0.20 -16.76 -2.31
CA ALA A 222 -0.03 -17.82 -3.30
C ALA A 222 -1.40 -17.70 -4.00
N GLU A 223 -2.46 -17.42 -3.24
CA GLU A 223 -3.83 -17.22 -3.74
C GLU A 223 -3.89 -16.08 -4.76
N LYS A 224 -3.12 -15.02 -4.55
CA LYS A 224 -3.05 -13.92 -5.51
C LYS A 224 -2.54 -14.34 -6.89
N PHE A 225 -1.54 -15.22 -6.97
CA PHE A 225 -1.07 -15.74 -8.26
C PHE A 225 -2.11 -16.65 -8.92
N TYR A 226 -2.85 -17.41 -8.12
CA TYR A 226 -4.01 -18.18 -8.60
C TYR A 226 -5.07 -17.24 -9.21
N MET A 227 -5.44 -16.16 -8.51
CA MET A 227 -6.41 -15.17 -9.01
C MET A 227 -5.95 -14.45 -10.29
N LYS A 228 -4.63 -14.33 -10.50
CA LYS A 228 -4.03 -13.82 -11.74
C LYS A 228 -3.95 -14.88 -12.86
N ASN A 229 -4.53 -16.06 -12.67
CA ASN A 229 -4.43 -17.24 -13.55
C ASN A 229 -2.99 -17.72 -13.79
N ASN A 230 -2.02 -17.32 -12.97
CA ASN A 230 -0.65 -17.80 -13.05
C ASN A 230 -0.52 -19.11 -12.27
N CYS A 231 -1.09 -20.18 -12.84
CA CYS A 231 -1.18 -21.48 -12.18
C CYS A 231 0.19 -22.12 -11.89
N SER A 232 1.19 -21.92 -12.74
CA SER A 232 2.54 -22.45 -12.50
C SER A 232 3.13 -21.88 -11.21
N LYS A 233 3.08 -20.55 -11.04
CA LYS A 233 3.61 -19.89 -9.83
C LYS A 233 2.74 -20.15 -8.61
N ALA A 234 1.42 -20.18 -8.77
CA ALA A 234 0.49 -20.51 -7.68
C ALA A 234 0.76 -21.92 -7.12
N ILE A 235 0.96 -22.93 -7.98
CA ILE A 235 1.27 -24.30 -7.53
C ILE A 235 2.58 -24.33 -6.74
N GLU A 236 3.63 -23.67 -7.23
CA GLU A 236 4.92 -23.57 -6.53
C GLU A 236 4.73 -23.00 -5.12
N MET A 237 4.07 -21.85 -5.01
CA MET A 237 3.89 -21.16 -3.73
C MET A 237 2.94 -21.89 -2.77
N PHE A 238 1.88 -22.53 -3.27
CA PHE A 238 1.02 -23.34 -2.41
C PHE A 238 1.74 -24.59 -1.90
N LYS A 239 2.67 -25.17 -2.67
CA LYS A 239 3.50 -26.28 -2.18
C LYS A 239 4.45 -25.81 -1.07
N GLU A 240 5.12 -24.68 -1.26
CA GLU A 240 5.95 -24.07 -0.21
C GLU A 240 5.12 -23.78 1.06
N TYR A 241 3.89 -23.28 0.88
CA TYR A 241 2.94 -23.09 1.98
C TYR A 241 2.65 -24.42 2.71
N LEU A 242 2.33 -25.49 1.99
CA LEU A 242 2.03 -26.80 2.57
C LEU A 242 3.23 -27.45 3.26
N GLU A 243 4.44 -27.21 2.76
CA GLU A 243 5.68 -27.67 3.39
C GLU A 243 5.93 -26.98 4.73
N LYS A 244 5.68 -25.66 4.80
CA LYS A 244 5.92 -24.86 6.00
C LYS A 244 4.78 -24.95 7.02
N PHE A 245 3.54 -24.87 6.56
CA PHE A 245 2.33 -24.82 7.35
C PHE A 245 1.47 -26.06 7.09
N TYR A 246 2.05 -27.26 7.28
CA TYR A 246 1.38 -28.54 7.03
C TYR A 246 0.10 -28.77 7.85
N ASN A 247 -0.04 -28.06 8.98
CA ASN A 247 -1.25 -28.02 9.81
C ASN A 247 -1.81 -26.58 9.92
N GLY A 248 -1.52 -25.75 8.93
CA GLY A 248 -1.95 -24.36 8.85
C GLY A 248 -3.44 -24.21 8.58
N LYS A 249 -3.95 -22.99 8.77
CA LYS A 249 -5.38 -22.67 8.61
C LYS A 249 -5.89 -22.89 7.19
N TYR A 250 -5.03 -22.83 6.17
CA TYR A 250 -5.40 -22.83 4.76
C TYR A 250 -4.95 -24.09 4.01
N VAL A 251 -4.60 -25.18 4.70
CA VAL A 251 -4.15 -26.44 4.08
C VAL A 251 -5.18 -27.00 3.08
N ALA A 252 -6.47 -27.01 3.46
CA ALA A 252 -7.54 -27.45 2.56
C ALA A 252 -7.66 -26.54 1.33
N ASN A 253 -7.55 -25.22 1.53
CA ASN A 253 -7.61 -24.24 0.43
C ASN A 253 -6.44 -24.41 -0.55
N ALA A 254 -5.22 -24.55 -0.03
CA ALA A 254 -4.02 -24.70 -0.84
C ALA A 254 -4.07 -25.98 -1.68
N ASN A 255 -4.42 -27.11 -1.08
CA ASN A 255 -4.61 -28.36 -1.83
C ASN A 255 -5.69 -28.21 -2.92
N PHE A 256 -6.82 -27.58 -2.60
CA PHE A 256 -7.89 -27.37 -3.57
C PHE A 256 -7.44 -26.51 -4.76
N TYR A 257 -6.75 -25.39 -4.52
CA TYR A 257 -6.28 -24.52 -5.59
C TYR A 257 -5.13 -25.11 -6.41
N ILE A 258 -4.25 -25.90 -5.80
CA ILE A 258 -3.28 -26.70 -6.56
C ILE A 258 -4.02 -27.65 -7.51
N ALA A 259 -5.05 -28.36 -7.03
CA ALA A 259 -5.81 -29.31 -7.84
C ALA A 259 -6.52 -28.62 -9.03
N GLU A 260 -7.18 -27.47 -8.80
CA GLU A 260 -7.82 -26.70 -9.87
C GLU A 260 -6.80 -26.21 -10.92
N CYS A 261 -5.61 -25.76 -10.49
CA CYS A 261 -4.55 -25.38 -11.40
C CYS A 261 -3.92 -26.57 -12.15
N LEU A 262 -3.79 -27.73 -11.52
CA LEU A 262 -3.31 -28.93 -12.18
C LEU A 262 -4.31 -29.40 -13.24
N LEU A 263 -5.61 -29.32 -12.97
CA LEU A 263 -6.65 -29.60 -13.96
C LEU A 263 -6.59 -28.64 -15.15
N SER A 264 -6.42 -27.33 -14.92
CA SER A 264 -6.31 -26.35 -16.01
C SER A 264 -5.07 -26.58 -16.89
N LEU A 265 -4.02 -27.18 -16.31
CA LEU A 265 -2.80 -27.61 -17.00
C LEU A 265 -2.88 -29.05 -17.55
N ASN A 266 -4.07 -29.67 -17.57
CA ASN A 266 -4.31 -31.06 -18.00
C ASN A 266 -3.56 -32.15 -17.21
N LYS A 267 -3.00 -31.83 -16.04
CA LYS A 267 -2.32 -32.78 -15.14
C LYS A 267 -3.35 -33.47 -14.24
N THR A 268 -4.20 -34.28 -14.87
CA THR A 268 -5.41 -34.84 -14.26
C THR A 268 -5.13 -35.79 -13.10
N GLU A 269 -4.13 -36.67 -13.24
CA GLU A 269 -3.74 -37.63 -12.19
C GLU A 269 -3.20 -36.90 -10.95
N SER A 270 -2.28 -35.95 -11.14
CA SER A 270 -1.79 -35.14 -10.02
C SER A 270 -2.92 -34.35 -9.37
N ALA A 271 -3.87 -33.80 -10.14
CA ALA A 271 -5.01 -33.09 -9.56
C ALA A 271 -5.87 -33.98 -8.65
N LEU A 272 -6.04 -35.26 -9.00
CA LEU A 272 -6.77 -36.24 -8.18
C LEU A 272 -6.16 -36.36 -6.78
N GLU A 273 -4.82 -36.47 -6.69
CA GLU A 273 -4.12 -36.57 -5.40
C GLU A 273 -4.41 -35.37 -4.50
N TYR A 274 -4.31 -34.15 -5.03
CA TYR A 274 -4.58 -32.94 -4.23
C TYR A 274 -6.04 -32.80 -3.83
N TYR A 275 -7.01 -33.21 -4.66
CA TYR A 275 -8.42 -33.22 -4.22
C TYR A 275 -8.67 -34.26 -3.12
N LYS A 276 -8.00 -35.41 -3.17
CA LYS A 276 -8.11 -36.43 -2.11
C LYS A 276 -7.58 -35.90 -0.79
N ASN A 277 -6.44 -35.19 -0.80
CA ASN A 277 -5.93 -34.54 0.41
C ASN A 277 -6.98 -33.60 1.04
N VAL A 278 -7.76 -32.87 0.23
CA VAL A 278 -8.86 -32.02 0.76
C VAL A 278 -9.95 -32.85 1.43
N SER A 279 -10.29 -34.02 0.88
CA SER A 279 -11.32 -34.90 1.45
C SER A 279 -10.92 -35.61 2.74
N GLU A 280 -9.63 -35.78 2.99
CA GLU A 280 -9.10 -36.41 4.20
C GLU A 280 -9.00 -35.44 5.38
N LEU A 281 -9.13 -34.12 5.12
CA LEU A 281 -9.11 -33.08 6.14
C LEU A 281 -10.49 -32.86 6.78
N ALA A 282 -10.49 -32.13 7.90
CA ALA A 282 -11.72 -31.67 8.53
C ALA A 282 -12.62 -30.93 7.53
N THR A 283 -13.93 -31.19 7.60
CA THR A 283 -14.91 -30.68 6.63
C THR A 283 -14.80 -29.17 6.46
N SER A 284 -14.60 -28.74 5.22
CA SER A 284 -14.43 -27.34 4.83
C SER A 284 -15.39 -27.00 3.70
N LYS A 285 -15.46 -25.70 3.34
CA LYS A 285 -16.23 -25.23 2.17
C LYS A 285 -15.79 -25.87 0.84
N PHE A 286 -14.62 -26.50 0.79
CA PHE A 286 -14.07 -27.16 -0.40
C PHE A 286 -14.32 -28.67 -0.44
N THR A 287 -14.66 -29.31 0.68
CA THR A 287 -14.68 -30.77 0.80
C THR A 287 -15.65 -31.43 -0.19
N GLU A 288 -16.90 -30.95 -0.26
CA GLU A 288 -17.89 -31.51 -1.22
C GLU A 288 -17.43 -31.35 -2.68
N LEU A 289 -16.92 -30.17 -3.04
CA LEU A 289 -16.50 -29.90 -4.40
C LEU A 289 -15.26 -30.72 -4.78
N ALA A 290 -14.29 -30.85 -3.86
CA ALA A 290 -13.11 -31.68 -4.03
C ALA A 290 -13.48 -33.15 -4.23
N LEU A 291 -14.35 -33.70 -3.37
CA LEU A 291 -14.86 -35.07 -3.51
C LEU A 291 -15.57 -35.28 -4.85
N LEU A 292 -16.42 -34.34 -5.29
CA LEU A 292 -17.08 -34.43 -6.58
C LEU A 292 -16.09 -34.40 -7.76
N ARG A 293 -15.07 -33.54 -7.70
CA ARG A 293 -14.01 -33.46 -8.72
C ARG A 293 -13.19 -34.74 -8.74
N ALA A 294 -12.68 -35.17 -7.60
CA ALA A 294 -11.90 -36.39 -7.42
C ALA A 294 -12.66 -37.62 -7.95
N SER A 295 -13.91 -37.81 -7.53
CA SER A 295 -14.74 -38.94 -7.97
C SER A 295 -14.93 -38.98 -9.49
N LYS A 296 -15.15 -37.82 -10.12
CA LYS A 296 -15.29 -37.72 -11.58
C LYS A 296 -13.98 -38.01 -12.31
N ILE A 297 -12.87 -37.54 -11.76
CA ILE A 297 -11.53 -37.79 -12.32
C ILE A 297 -11.20 -39.28 -12.23
N ALA A 298 -11.33 -39.89 -11.04
CA ALA A 298 -11.10 -41.31 -10.82
C ALA A 298 -11.98 -42.17 -11.75
N TYR A 299 -13.26 -41.81 -11.92
CA TYR A 299 -14.15 -42.49 -12.86
C TYR A 299 -13.65 -42.39 -14.31
N LYS A 300 -13.18 -41.22 -14.73
CA LYS A 300 -12.65 -41.00 -16.10
C LYS A 300 -11.35 -41.78 -16.33
N LEU A 301 -10.53 -41.93 -15.29
CA LEU A 301 -9.29 -42.72 -15.31
C LEU A 301 -9.55 -44.23 -15.11
N GLU A 302 -10.81 -44.66 -15.07
CA GLU A 302 -11.21 -46.06 -14.90
C GLU A 302 -10.77 -46.67 -13.55
N MET A 303 -10.50 -45.83 -12.56
CA MET A 303 -10.18 -46.22 -11.19
C MET A 303 -11.48 -46.49 -10.42
N TRP A 304 -12.18 -47.55 -10.80
CA TRP A 304 -13.58 -47.78 -10.39
C TRP A 304 -13.77 -47.91 -8.87
N GLU A 305 -12.92 -48.68 -8.19
CA GLU A 305 -13.03 -48.85 -6.73
C GLU A 305 -12.86 -47.50 -6.00
N GLU A 306 -11.86 -46.73 -6.40
CA GLU A 306 -11.58 -45.42 -5.83
C GLU A 306 -12.69 -44.40 -6.15
N ALA A 307 -13.19 -44.39 -7.39
CA ALA A 307 -14.31 -43.55 -7.77
C ALA A 307 -15.57 -43.85 -6.94
N TYR A 308 -15.89 -45.12 -6.71
CA TYR A 308 -17.03 -45.52 -5.87
C TYR A 308 -16.83 -45.06 -4.43
N TYR A 309 -15.63 -45.25 -3.87
CA TYR A 309 -15.28 -44.82 -2.53
C TYR A 309 -15.43 -43.30 -2.36
N LEU A 310 -14.90 -42.50 -3.28
CA LEU A 310 -14.99 -41.04 -3.23
C LEU A 310 -16.44 -40.55 -3.41
N TYR A 311 -17.24 -41.18 -4.27
CA TYR A 311 -18.66 -40.84 -4.38
C TYR A 311 -19.44 -41.20 -3.10
N LYS A 312 -19.08 -42.30 -2.43
CA LYS A 312 -19.66 -42.66 -1.15
C LYS A 312 -19.32 -41.61 -0.07
N GLN A 313 -18.06 -41.18 0.01
CA GLN A 313 -17.68 -40.09 0.92
C GLN A 313 -18.43 -38.78 0.61
N LEU A 314 -18.62 -38.46 -0.69
CA LEU A 314 -19.44 -37.31 -1.09
C LEU A 314 -20.87 -37.44 -0.59
N TYR A 315 -21.49 -38.63 -0.72
CA TYR A 315 -22.84 -38.88 -0.23
C TYR A 315 -22.95 -38.67 1.29
N GLU A 316 -21.96 -39.15 2.05
CA GLU A 316 -21.94 -39.03 3.52
C GLU A 316 -21.68 -37.59 4.00
N THR A 317 -20.95 -36.81 3.21
CA THR A 317 -20.56 -35.43 3.57
C THR A 317 -21.49 -34.36 3.00
N ALA A 318 -22.28 -34.69 1.99
CA ALA A 318 -23.09 -33.72 1.25
C ALA A 318 -24.15 -33.03 2.13
N GLY A 319 -24.05 -31.70 2.28
CA GLY A 319 -25.02 -30.89 2.99
C GLY A 319 -26.23 -30.46 2.16
N ASN A 320 -26.25 -30.77 0.85
CA ASN A 320 -27.34 -30.37 -0.05
C ASN A 320 -27.81 -31.50 -0.98
N THR A 321 -29.08 -31.42 -1.38
CA THR A 321 -29.76 -32.44 -2.19
C THR A 321 -29.11 -32.68 -3.56
N GLU A 322 -28.50 -31.65 -4.15
CA GLU A 322 -27.88 -31.74 -5.47
C GLU A 322 -26.56 -32.53 -5.43
N SER A 323 -25.73 -32.28 -4.40
CA SER A 323 -24.52 -33.06 -4.13
C SER A 323 -24.87 -34.52 -3.85
N VAL A 324 -25.91 -34.78 -3.05
CA VAL A 324 -26.41 -36.15 -2.77
C VAL A 324 -26.83 -36.87 -4.06
N LYS A 325 -27.61 -36.22 -4.94
CA LYS A 325 -28.02 -36.79 -6.23
C LYS A 325 -26.82 -37.13 -7.11
N LYS A 326 -25.84 -36.24 -7.19
CA LYS A 326 -24.60 -36.46 -7.96
C LYS A 326 -23.80 -37.64 -7.41
N ALA A 327 -23.72 -37.75 -6.08
CA ALA A 327 -23.04 -38.84 -5.39
C ALA A 327 -23.70 -40.19 -5.69
N LEU A 328 -25.01 -40.31 -5.48
CA LEU A 328 -25.77 -41.54 -5.74
C LEU A 328 -25.67 -41.98 -7.20
N LEU A 329 -25.83 -41.04 -8.15
CA LEU A 329 -25.68 -41.34 -9.57
C LEU A 329 -24.26 -41.82 -9.91
N GLY A 330 -23.24 -41.21 -9.30
CA GLY A 330 -21.84 -41.62 -9.43
C GLY A 330 -21.60 -43.02 -8.88
N MET A 331 -22.10 -43.31 -7.68
CA MET A 331 -22.02 -44.63 -7.04
C MET A 331 -22.67 -45.71 -7.91
N ALA A 332 -23.90 -45.49 -8.39
CA ALA A 332 -24.61 -46.45 -9.23
C ALA A 332 -23.87 -46.75 -10.54
N LYS A 333 -23.39 -45.70 -11.23
CA LYS A 333 -22.59 -45.85 -12.46
C LYS A 333 -21.31 -46.63 -12.22
N THR A 334 -20.64 -46.37 -11.11
CA THR A 334 -19.36 -46.99 -10.78
C THR A 334 -19.55 -48.45 -10.33
N ALA A 335 -20.56 -48.73 -9.52
CA ALA A 335 -20.94 -50.10 -9.12
C ALA A 335 -21.30 -50.97 -10.33
N TYR A 336 -22.01 -50.40 -11.31
CA TYR A 336 -22.28 -51.09 -12.57
C TYR A 336 -21.00 -51.46 -13.32
N LYS A 337 -20.00 -50.57 -13.34
CA LYS A 337 -18.68 -50.83 -13.95
C LYS A 337 -17.88 -51.91 -13.21
N LEU A 338 -18.06 -52.02 -11.89
CA LEU A 338 -17.47 -53.07 -11.06
C LEU A 338 -18.21 -54.42 -11.15
N GLY A 339 -19.39 -54.49 -11.80
CA GLY A 339 -20.24 -55.69 -11.82
C GLY A 339 -21.04 -55.93 -10.54
N GLU A 340 -21.09 -54.94 -9.64
CA GLU A 340 -21.80 -55.01 -8.36
C GLU A 340 -23.26 -54.53 -8.51
N TYR A 341 -24.06 -55.26 -9.29
CA TYR A 341 -25.41 -54.81 -9.68
C TYR A 341 -26.37 -54.56 -8.51
N ASP A 342 -26.27 -55.35 -7.44
CA ASP A 342 -27.08 -55.15 -6.23
C ASP A 342 -26.82 -53.79 -5.56
N LYS A 343 -25.59 -53.28 -5.65
CA LYS A 343 -25.23 -51.95 -5.15
C LYS A 343 -25.64 -50.85 -6.12
N ALA A 344 -25.72 -51.14 -7.42
CA ALA A 344 -26.14 -50.19 -8.44
C ALA A 344 -27.66 -49.92 -8.46
N GLN A 345 -28.45 -50.90 -8.00
CA GLN A 345 -29.91 -50.81 -7.94
C GLN A 345 -30.43 -50.10 -6.68
N LYS A 346 -29.65 -50.10 -5.59
CA LYS A 346 -29.91 -49.36 -4.35
C LYS A 346 -29.54 -47.90 -4.51
#